data_AF-A0A0G0Q0D5-F1
#
_entry.id   AF-A0A0G0Q0D5-F1
#
_cell.length_a   1.000
_cell.length_b   1.000
_cell.length_c   1.000
_cell.angle_alpha   90.00
_cell.angle_beta   90.00
_cell.angle_gamma   90.00
#
_symmetry.space_group_name_H-M   'P 1'
#
loop_
_entity.id
_entity.type
_entity.pdbx_description
1 polymer ?
#
loop_
_entity_poly.entity_id
_entity_poly.type
_entity_poly.pdbx_seq_one_letter_code
_entity_poly.pdbx_strand_id
1 'polypeptide(L)'
;MKYMIEMIQGYINYFIRKPTALPRAISGIFDRVILKKPHLRVAEVATTFLCNSKCVMCSCSEYCNTEKEKQRMSPEEYKKLAAELDEIGCVSVNITGGEALVRKDIDAVIKAFNPSNKIVNLITNGILLDKEKIKYYASIGIDSIVVSLESTNAEENDHIRGHEGHFAKVMDIINWTAEFKVKLGLSLTIGDFNFDKVYEMLDFCKKRKVFLCLAHGGSIGKWSENKSIFLAEKNAEKLLKLIKQHKEMKIDFSANLGLKPGCPAILEKIYVTPYGDILPCTFIPLSFGNLRKEPFKVIWDRMIKFHKENVTCRTYCLRSYNKDFITKFLEPVKSLPQPVCIKDHPYFKETGKKNVKSE
;
A
#
# COMPACT_ATOMS: atom_id res chain seq x y z
N MET A 1 -23.59 22.30 -8.59
CA MET A 1 -24.61 21.24 -8.61
C MET A 1 -24.43 20.28 -9.79
N LYS A 2 -24.37 20.76 -11.05
CA LYS A 2 -24.17 19.94 -12.27
C LYS A 2 -22.94 19.01 -12.26
N TYR A 3 -21.76 19.52 -11.88
CA TYR A 3 -20.52 18.72 -11.77
C TYR A 3 -20.61 17.60 -10.71
N MET A 4 -21.35 17.84 -9.62
CA MET A 4 -21.54 16.85 -8.56
C MET A 4 -22.52 15.76 -9.00
N ILE A 5 -23.53 16.11 -9.80
CA ILE A 5 -24.49 15.18 -10.41
C ILE A 5 -23.80 14.31 -11.47
N GLU A 6 -22.97 14.90 -12.35
CA GLU A 6 -22.19 14.16 -13.36
C GLU A 6 -21.18 13.20 -12.73
N MET A 7 -20.51 13.64 -11.65
CA MET A 7 -19.64 12.78 -10.85
C MET A 7 -20.44 11.63 -10.24
N ILE A 8 -21.56 11.91 -9.57
CA ILE A 8 -22.40 10.86 -8.96
C ILE A 8 -22.88 9.89 -10.04
N GLN A 9 -23.41 10.36 -11.18
CA GLN A 9 -23.88 9.53 -12.29
C GLN A 9 -22.81 8.59 -12.85
N GLY A 10 -21.56 9.06 -12.99
CA GLY A 10 -20.42 8.23 -13.40
C GLY A 10 -20.03 7.14 -12.40
N TYR A 11 -20.47 7.26 -11.14
CA TYR A 11 -20.20 6.31 -10.05
C TYR A 11 -21.46 5.61 -9.51
N ILE A 12 -22.67 5.89 -10.02
CA ILE A 12 -23.91 5.23 -9.56
C ILE A 12 -23.77 3.71 -9.66
N ASN A 13 -23.35 3.20 -10.82
CA ASN A 13 -23.14 1.77 -11.02
C ASN A 13 -22.05 1.19 -10.11
N TYR A 14 -21.06 2.01 -9.74
CA TYR A 14 -20.01 1.62 -8.80
C TYR A 14 -20.56 1.50 -7.36
N PHE A 15 -21.38 2.45 -6.92
CA PHE A 15 -21.98 2.41 -5.59
C PHE A 15 -23.11 1.39 -5.46
N ILE A 16 -23.82 1.08 -6.56
CA ILE A 16 -24.72 -0.07 -6.61
C ILE A 16 -23.93 -1.37 -6.44
N ARG A 17 -22.78 -1.50 -7.12
CA ARG A 17 -21.88 -2.66 -6.95
C ARG A 17 -21.29 -2.73 -5.55
N LYS A 18 -20.94 -1.59 -4.94
CA LYS A 18 -20.23 -1.48 -3.67
C LYS A 18 -20.99 -0.60 -2.66
N PRO A 19 -22.11 -1.10 -2.09
CA PRO A 19 -22.99 -0.28 -1.26
C PRO A 19 -22.31 0.22 0.02
N THR A 20 -21.28 -0.48 0.52
CA THR A 20 -20.55 -0.06 1.72
C THR A 20 -19.45 0.97 1.46
N ALA A 21 -18.99 1.13 0.22
CA ALA A 21 -17.84 1.99 -0.11
C ALA A 21 -18.12 3.47 0.15
N LEU A 22 -19.24 4.01 -0.33
CA LEU A 22 -19.59 5.42 -0.17
C LEU A 22 -19.89 5.79 1.30
N PRO A 23 -20.72 5.04 2.04
CA PRO A 23 -20.96 5.33 3.45
C PRO A 23 -19.68 5.35 4.29
N ARG A 24 -18.76 4.41 4.05
CA ARG A 24 -17.47 4.36 4.75
C ARG A 24 -16.58 5.56 4.39
N ALA A 25 -16.50 5.92 3.11
CA ALA A 25 -15.74 7.10 2.69
C ALA A 25 -16.29 8.39 3.31
N ILE A 26 -17.61 8.57 3.33
CA ILE A 26 -18.26 9.74 3.94
C ILE A 26 -18.02 9.77 5.45
N SER A 27 -18.25 8.65 6.13
CA SER A 27 -17.98 8.52 7.57
C SER A 27 -16.52 8.82 7.88
N GLY A 28 -15.60 8.35 7.04
CA GLY A 28 -14.19 8.62 7.19
C GLY A 28 -13.82 10.09 6.99
N ILE A 29 -14.40 10.78 6.00
CA ILE A 29 -14.21 12.23 5.85
C ILE A 29 -14.75 12.96 7.09
N PHE A 30 -15.93 12.60 7.57
CA PHE A 30 -16.51 13.20 8.77
C PHE A 30 -15.61 13.00 9.99
N ASP A 31 -15.14 11.77 10.20
CA ASP A 31 -14.25 11.42 11.30
C ASP A 31 -12.94 12.21 11.26
N ARG A 32 -12.33 12.36 10.07
CA ARG A 32 -11.03 13.02 9.91
C ARG A 32 -11.13 14.55 9.91
N VAL A 33 -12.16 15.12 9.29
CA VAL A 33 -12.31 16.57 9.09
C VAL A 33 -13.07 17.22 10.24
N ILE A 34 -14.16 16.61 10.70
CA ILE A 34 -15.05 17.18 11.73
C ILE A 34 -14.63 16.70 13.12
N LEU A 35 -14.61 15.39 13.36
CA LEU A 35 -14.27 14.84 14.68
C LEU A 35 -12.76 14.82 14.98
N LYS A 36 -11.92 15.05 13.96
CA LYS A 36 -10.46 15.01 14.04
C LYS A 36 -9.91 13.70 14.64
N LYS A 37 -10.65 12.59 14.54
CA LYS A 37 -10.24 11.26 15.03
C LYS A 37 -9.66 10.41 13.89
N PRO A 38 -8.90 9.33 14.18
CA PRO A 38 -8.41 8.41 13.15
C PRO A 38 -9.55 7.66 12.44
N HIS A 39 -9.35 7.29 11.18
CA HIS A 39 -10.29 6.47 10.42
C HIS A 39 -9.53 5.72 9.33
N LEU A 40 -9.54 4.39 9.37
CA LEU A 40 -8.71 3.59 8.47
C LEU A 40 -9.26 3.64 7.03
N ARG A 41 -8.52 4.23 6.10
CA ARG A 41 -8.88 4.26 4.68
C ARG A 41 -8.40 3.00 3.96
N VAL A 42 -7.18 2.58 4.22
CA VAL A 42 -6.53 1.48 3.48
C VAL A 42 -5.83 0.53 4.43
N ALA A 43 -6.07 -0.77 4.27
CA ALA A 43 -5.19 -1.81 4.78
C ALA A 43 -4.36 -2.37 3.62
N GLU A 44 -3.04 -2.26 3.68
CA GLU A 44 -2.14 -2.99 2.79
C GLU A 44 -1.84 -4.35 3.39
N VAL A 45 -2.07 -5.42 2.64
CA VAL A 45 -2.00 -6.78 3.15
C VAL A 45 -1.02 -7.57 2.29
N ALA A 46 0.17 -7.81 2.83
CA ALA A 46 1.10 -8.75 2.24
C ALA A 46 0.66 -10.17 2.54
N THR A 47 0.51 -10.98 1.48
CA THR A 47 0.00 -12.35 1.58
C THR A 47 1.09 -13.42 1.60
N THR A 48 2.28 -13.04 1.17
CA THR A 48 3.52 -13.82 1.14
C THR A 48 4.69 -12.85 0.98
N PHE A 49 5.91 -13.26 1.33
CA PHE A 49 7.13 -12.55 0.93
C PHE A 49 7.92 -13.26 -0.18
N LEU A 50 7.44 -14.42 -0.65
CA LEU A 50 7.99 -15.06 -1.82
C LEU A 50 7.67 -14.26 -3.08
N CYS A 51 8.59 -14.28 -4.04
CA CYS A 51 8.43 -13.57 -5.31
C CYS A 51 9.19 -14.30 -6.42
N ASN A 52 8.63 -14.28 -7.64
CA ASN A 52 9.22 -14.83 -8.86
C ASN A 52 10.05 -13.80 -9.66
N SER A 53 10.34 -12.64 -9.07
CA SER A 53 11.16 -11.57 -9.64
C SER A 53 12.24 -11.13 -8.63
N LYS A 54 13.35 -10.59 -9.14
CA LYS A 54 14.53 -10.22 -8.33
C LYS A 54 14.87 -8.73 -8.42
N CYS A 55 13.85 -7.88 -8.39
CA CYS A 55 13.94 -6.42 -8.52
C CYS A 55 15.14 -5.79 -7.80
N VAL A 56 15.81 -4.82 -8.42
CA VAL A 56 16.98 -4.09 -7.86
C VAL A 56 16.61 -3.27 -6.62
N MET A 57 15.38 -2.77 -6.57
CA MET A 57 14.84 -1.87 -5.54
C MET A 57 13.93 -2.56 -4.51
N CYS A 58 13.90 -3.89 -4.48
CA CYS A 58 12.90 -4.64 -3.71
C CYS A 58 12.96 -4.33 -2.20
N SER A 59 11.86 -3.81 -1.66
CA SER A 59 11.71 -3.55 -0.22
C SER A 59 11.48 -4.80 0.63
N CYS A 60 10.99 -5.89 0.03
CA CYS A 60 10.64 -7.11 0.76
C CYS A 60 11.63 -8.28 0.60
N SER A 61 12.67 -8.14 -0.22
CA SER A 61 13.58 -9.25 -0.55
C SER A 61 14.26 -9.88 0.68
N GLU A 62 14.63 -9.08 1.68
CA GLU A 62 15.24 -9.55 2.94
C GLU A 62 14.26 -10.32 3.84
N TYR A 63 12.95 -10.20 3.58
CA TYR A 63 11.91 -10.92 4.31
C TYR A 63 11.54 -12.27 3.66
N CYS A 64 12.09 -12.55 2.48
CA CYS A 64 11.83 -13.78 1.74
C CYS A 64 12.44 -14.98 2.47
N ASN A 65 11.60 -15.84 3.02
CA ASN A 65 12.02 -17.03 3.75
C ASN A 65 11.00 -18.17 3.57
N THR A 66 11.43 -19.26 2.93
CA THR A 66 10.56 -20.41 2.60
C THR A 66 10.10 -21.20 3.83
N GLU A 67 10.90 -21.24 4.88
CA GLU A 67 10.52 -21.90 6.13
C GLU A 67 9.49 -21.08 6.89
N LYS A 68 9.69 -19.77 6.97
CA LYS A 68 8.73 -18.84 7.60
C LYS A 68 7.42 -18.77 6.82
N GLU A 69 7.45 -18.94 5.50
CA GLU A 69 6.25 -18.99 4.65
C GLU A 69 5.24 -20.05 5.12
N LYS A 70 5.69 -21.15 5.72
CA LYS A 70 4.80 -22.19 6.30
C LYS A 70 3.93 -21.65 7.44
N GLN A 71 4.32 -20.53 8.05
CA GLN A 71 3.61 -19.86 9.13
C GLN A 71 2.72 -18.71 8.66
N ARG A 72 2.60 -18.47 7.35
CA ARG A 72 1.75 -17.40 6.80
C ARG A 72 0.29 -17.59 7.22
N MET A 73 -0.47 -16.50 7.20
CA MET A 73 -1.88 -16.50 7.53
C MET A 73 -2.67 -17.36 6.54
N SER A 74 -3.64 -18.14 7.05
CA SER A 74 -4.60 -18.88 6.24
C SER A 74 -5.71 -17.96 5.68
N PRO A 75 -6.47 -18.38 4.66
CA PRO A 75 -7.64 -17.64 4.19
C PRO A 75 -8.67 -17.34 5.30
N GLU A 76 -8.84 -18.24 6.27
CA GLU A 76 -9.74 -18.06 7.42
C GLU A 76 -9.25 -16.93 8.34
N GLU A 77 -7.94 -16.84 8.56
CA GLU A 77 -7.35 -15.74 9.34
C GLU A 77 -7.54 -14.39 8.62
N TYR A 78 -7.41 -14.35 7.29
CA TYR A 78 -7.74 -13.16 6.50
C TYR A 78 -9.23 -12.83 6.54
N LYS A 79 -10.12 -13.82 6.59
CA LYS A 79 -11.57 -13.60 6.75
C LYS A 79 -11.88 -12.96 8.11
N LYS A 80 -11.22 -13.40 9.18
CA LYS A 80 -11.33 -12.77 10.50
C LYS A 80 -10.84 -11.32 10.45
N LEU A 81 -9.67 -11.07 9.88
CA LEU A 81 -9.15 -9.71 9.69
C LEU A 81 -10.10 -8.85 8.86
N ALA A 82 -10.68 -9.38 7.78
CA ALA A 82 -11.61 -8.64 6.93
C ALA A 82 -12.83 -8.14 7.72
N ALA A 83 -13.38 -8.99 8.60
CA ALA A 83 -14.47 -8.63 9.51
C ALA A 83 -14.06 -7.53 10.50
N GLU A 84 -12.91 -7.66 11.17
CA GLU A 84 -12.41 -6.64 12.10
C GLU A 84 -12.12 -5.30 11.40
N LEU A 85 -11.64 -5.34 10.15
CA LEU A 85 -11.48 -4.14 9.32
C LEU A 85 -12.83 -3.53 8.90
N ASP A 86 -13.85 -4.36 8.65
CA ASP A 86 -15.20 -3.89 8.30
C ASP A 86 -15.88 -3.20 9.48
N GLU A 87 -15.72 -3.71 10.69
CA GLU A 87 -16.27 -3.14 11.94
C GLU A 87 -15.76 -1.72 12.20
N ILE A 88 -14.49 -1.44 11.91
CA ILE A 88 -13.92 -0.10 12.09
C ILE A 88 -14.12 0.83 10.88
N GLY A 89 -14.91 0.40 9.88
CA GLY A 89 -15.24 1.20 8.71
C GLY A 89 -14.16 1.27 7.64
N CYS A 90 -13.22 0.32 7.58
CA CYS A 90 -12.14 0.36 6.61
C CYS A 90 -12.64 0.42 5.16
N VAL A 91 -12.19 1.43 4.41
CA VAL A 91 -12.71 1.73 3.07
C VAL A 91 -12.21 0.74 2.02
N SER A 92 -10.92 0.39 2.05
CA SER A 92 -10.29 -0.43 1.01
C SER A 92 -9.17 -1.33 1.51
N VAL A 93 -8.92 -2.40 0.76
CA VAL A 93 -7.82 -3.34 0.99
C VAL A 93 -6.97 -3.46 -0.26
N ASN A 94 -5.66 -3.36 -0.10
CA ASN A 94 -4.69 -3.59 -1.16
C ASN A 94 -3.95 -4.90 -0.88
N ILE A 95 -4.17 -5.91 -1.72
CA ILE A 95 -3.52 -7.21 -1.61
C ILE A 95 -2.17 -7.13 -2.34
N THR A 96 -1.09 -7.47 -1.64
CA THR A 96 0.29 -7.33 -2.08
C THR A 96 1.18 -8.44 -1.50
N GLY A 97 2.51 -8.25 -1.45
CA GLY A 97 3.46 -9.16 -0.81
C GLY A 97 4.89 -8.99 -1.32
N GLY A 98 5.56 -10.12 -1.51
CA GLY A 98 6.52 -10.29 -2.60
C GLY A 98 5.76 -10.28 -3.92
N GLU A 99 5.19 -11.43 -4.30
CA GLU A 99 4.21 -11.54 -5.38
C GLU A 99 2.99 -12.33 -4.88
N ALA A 100 1.83 -11.68 -4.77
CA ALA A 100 0.61 -12.33 -4.28
C ALA A 100 0.23 -13.56 -5.13
N LEU A 101 0.47 -13.52 -6.44
CA LEU A 101 0.07 -14.58 -7.36
C LEU A 101 0.97 -15.83 -7.33
N VAL A 102 2.10 -15.82 -6.61
CA VAL A 102 2.86 -17.07 -6.39
C VAL A 102 2.19 -17.97 -5.34
N ARG A 103 1.26 -17.42 -4.56
CA ARG A 103 0.53 -18.14 -3.51
C ARG A 103 -0.59 -18.98 -4.13
N LYS A 104 -0.57 -20.30 -3.89
CA LYS A 104 -1.54 -21.25 -4.47
C LYS A 104 -3.00 -20.99 -4.06
N ASP A 105 -3.23 -20.53 -2.84
CA ASP A 105 -4.56 -20.25 -2.26
C ASP A 105 -4.93 -18.75 -2.32
N ILE A 106 -4.27 -17.96 -3.18
CA ILE A 106 -4.50 -16.50 -3.26
C ILE A 106 -5.96 -16.13 -3.54
N ASP A 107 -6.66 -16.91 -4.35
CA ASP A 107 -8.06 -16.65 -4.69
C ASP A 107 -8.99 -16.74 -3.48
N ALA A 108 -8.70 -17.65 -2.53
CA ALA A 108 -9.43 -17.75 -1.28
C ALA A 108 -9.17 -16.54 -0.38
N VAL A 109 -7.93 -16.06 -0.34
CA VAL A 109 -7.55 -14.84 0.39
C VAL A 109 -8.23 -13.60 -0.19
N ILE A 110 -8.26 -13.44 -1.52
CA ILE A 110 -8.96 -12.34 -2.19
C ILE A 110 -10.44 -12.37 -1.83
N LYS A 111 -11.10 -13.53 -1.92
CA LYS A 111 -12.52 -13.69 -1.57
C LYS A 111 -12.80 -13.39 -0.10
N ALA A 112 -11.86 -13.66 0.82
CA ALA A 112 -12.00 -13.38 2.24
C ALA A 112 -12.27 -11.90 2.53
N PHE A 113 -11.76 -10.99 1.69
CA PHE A 113 -12.01 -9.54 1.80
C PHE A 113 -13.30 -9.05 1.13
N ASN A 114 -14.12 -9.98 0.63
CA ASN A 114 -15.42 -9.69 0.02
C ASN A 114 -15.37 -8.62 -1.09
N PRO A 115 -14.64 -8.88 -2.20
CA PRO A 115 -14.48 -7.95 -3.30
C PRO A 115 -15.79 -7.63 -4.03
N SER A 116 -16.92 -8.29 -3.74
CA SER A 116 -18.21 -7.84 -4.27
C SER A 116 -18.78 -6.65 -3.49
N ASN A 117 -18.38 -6.42 -2.24
CA ASN A 117 -18.94 -5.37 -1.38
C ASN A 117 -17.90 -4.32 -0.95
N LYS A 118 -16.64 -4.70 -0.78
CA LYS A 118 -15.53 -3.84 -0.34
C LYS A 118 -14.62 -3.45 -1.49
N ILE A 119 -13.95 -2.30 -1.40
CA ILE A 119 -12.94 -1.93 -2.39
C ILE A 119 -11.71 -2.83 -2.20
N VAL A 120 -11.37 -3.63 -3.20
CA VAL A 120 -10.23 -4.54 -3.17
C VAL A 120 -9.38 -4.33 -4.41
N ASN A 121 -8.09 -4.07 -4.19
CA ASN A 121 -7.10 -3.87 -5.25
C ASN A 121 -6.03 -4.96 -5.17
N LEU A 122 -5.56 -5.43 -6.32
CA LEU A 122 -4.44 -6.35 -6.43
C LEU A 122 -3.19 -5.61 -6.90
N ILE A 123 -2.12 -5.66 -6.13
CA ILE A 123 -0.80 -5.16 -6.50
C ILE A 123 0.06 -6.36 -6.90
N THR A 124 0.61 -6.35 -8.10
CA THR A 124 1.33 -7.51 -8.67
C THR A 124 2.44 -7.06 -9.63
N ASN A 125 3.45 -7.90 -9.82
CA ASN A 125 4.42 -7.77 -10.91
C ASN A 125 3.82 -8.18 -12.27
N GLY A 126 2.68 -8.86 -12.29
CA GLY A 126 1.95 -9.24 -13.50
C GLY A 126 2.47 -10.48 -14.23
N ILE A 127 3.65 -11.01 -13.87
CA ILE A 127 4.28 -12.15 -14.58
C ILE A 127 3.33 -13.37 -14.65
N LEU A 128 2.60 -13.63 -13.56
CA LEU A 128 1.68 -14.77 -13.45
C LEU A 128 0.23 -14.45 -13.83
N LEU A 129 -0.05 -13.24 -14.33
CA LEU A 129 -1.37 -12.91 -14.88
C LEU A 129 -1.52 -13.45 -16.28
N ASP A 130 -2.72 -13.85 -16.63
CA ASP A 130 -3.15 -14.12 -18.00
C ASP A 130 -4.55 -13.52 -18.19
N LYS A 131 -5.07 -13.59 -19.42
CA LYS A 131 -6.38 -13.04 -19.76
C LYS A 131 -7.51 -13.65 -18.92
N GLU A 132 -7.48 -14.96 -18.64
CA GLU A 132 -8.52 -15.64 -17.87
C GLU A 132 -8.47 -15.28 -16.39
N LYS A 133 -7.29 -15.12 -15.80
CA LYS A 133 -7.15 -14.60 -14.42
C LYS A 133 -7.66 -13.18 -14.29
N ILE A 134 -7.35 -12.30 -15.25
CA ILE A 134 -7.86 -10.92 -15.24
C ILE A 134 -9.38 -10.92 -15.33
N LYS A 135 -9.95 -11.71 -16.25
CA LYS A 135 -11.40 -11.91 -16.37
C LYS A 135 -12.03 -12.41 -15.07
N TYR A 136 -11.42 -13.42 -14.45
CA TYR A 136 -11.86 -13.96 -13.18
C TYR A 136 -11.82 -12.92 -12.06
N TYR A 137 -10.72 -12.18 -11.90
CA TYR A 137 -10.60 -11.14 -10.89
C TYR A 137 -11.59 -10.00 -11.10
N ALA A 138 -11.86 -9.62 -12.35
CA ALA A 138 -12.92 -8.68 -12.69
C ALA A 138 -14.31 -9.23 -12.28
N SER A 139 -14.58 -10.52 -12.52
CA SER A 139 -15.86 -11.17 -12.23
C SER A 139 -16.18 -11.26 -10.73
N ILE A 140 -15.17 -11.46 -9.89
CA ILE A 140 -15.35 -11.51 -8.42
C ILE A 140 -15.38 -10.13 -7.78
N GLY A 141 -15.13 -9.06 -8.55
CA GLY A 141 -15.31 -7.69 -8.10
C GLY A 141 -14.03 -6.95 -7.68
N ILE A 142 -12.83 -7.43 -8.04
CA ILE A 142 -11.62 -6.61 -7.91
C ILE A 142 -11.83 -5.27 -8.61
N ASP A 143 -11.44 -4.18 -7.94
CA ASP A 143 -11.65 -2.82 -8.44
C ASP A 143 -10.50 -2.36 -9.31
N SER A 144 -9.27 -2.71 -8.93
CA SER A 144 -8.10 -2.46 -9.76
C SER A 144 -7.02 -3.52 -9.64
N ILE A 145 -6.30 -3.70 -10.74
CA ILE A 145 -5.02 -4.41 -10.80
C ILE A 145 -3.96 -3.34 -11.03
N VAL A 146 -2.95 -3.28 -10.18
CA VAL A 146 -1.82 -2.37 -10.30
C VAL A 146 -0.58 -3.19 -10.60
N VAL A 147 -0.05 -3.02 -11.81
CA VAL A 147 1.11 -3.76 -12.31
C VAL A 147 2.35 -2.88 -12.20
N SER A 148 3.43 -3.39 -11.62
CA SER A 148 4.68 -2.63 -11.56
C SER A 148 5.27 -2.39 -12.96
N LEU A 149 5.73 -1.18 -13.27
CA LEU A 149 6.47 -0.85 -14.48
C LEU A 149 7.42 0.32 -14.18
N GLU A 150 8.73 0.08 -14.30
CA GLU A 150 9.75 1.03 -13.82
C GLU A 150 10.37 1.85 -14.95
N SER A 151 10.17 1.42 -16.20
CA SER A 151 10.57 2.15 -17.39
C SER A 151 9.65 1.84 -18.56
N THR A 152 9.53 2.81 -19.47
CA THR A 152 8.93 2.69 -20.80
C THR A 152 9.88 2.03 -21.81
N ASN A 153 11.17 1.94 -21.47
CA ASN A 153 12.18 1.17 -22.18
C ASN A 153 12.17 -0.28 -21.67
N ALA A 154 12.06 -1.24 -22.60
CA ALA A 154 11.91 -2.65 -22.26
C ALA A 154 13.13 -3.24 -21.54
N GLU A 155 14.33 -3.02 -22.07
CA GLU A 155 15.58 -3.55 -21.50
C GLU A 155 15.84 -2.98 -20.11
N GLU A 156 15.66 -1.66 -19.96
CA GLU A 156 15.82 -1.00 -18.67
C GLU A 156 14.79 -1.50 -17.65
N ASN A 157 13.52 -1.62 -18.04
CA ASN A 157 12.49 -2.14 -17.15
C ASN A 157 12.84 -3.56 -16.69
N ASP A 158 13.17 -4.45 -17.63
CA ASP A 158 13.42 -5.85 -17.34
C ASP A 158 14.67 -6.04 -16.47
N HIS A 159 15.69 -5.20 -16.67
CA HIS A 159 16.85 -5.10 -15.79
C HIS A 159 16.44 -4.68 -14.37
N ILE A 160 15.70 -3.58 -14.21
CA ILE A 160 15.28 -3.07 -12.89
C ILE A 160 14.38 -4.10 -12.18
N ARG A 161 13.46 -4.74 -12.92
CA ARG A 161 12.56 -5.78 -12.42
C ARG A 161 13.26 -7.11 -12.20
N GLY A 162 14.46 -7.32 -12.74
CA GLY A 162 15.19 -8.58 -12.66
C GLY A 162 14.39 -9.76 -13.23
N HIS A 163 13.72 -9.55 -14.36
CA HIS A 163 12.94 -10.57 -15.08
C HIS A 163 12.85 -10.23 -16.56
N GLU A 164 13.44 -11.07 -17.41
CA GLU A 164 13.40 -10.92 -18.87
C GLU A 164 11.98 -11.12 -19.42
N GLY A 165 11.55 -10.25 -20.34
CA GLY A 165 10.21 -10.28 -20.91
C GLY A 165 9.14 -9.64 -20.02
N HIS A 166 9.52 -9.05 -18.88
CA HIS A 166 8.56 -8.40 -17.98
C HIS A 166 7.82 -7.25 -18.68
N PHE A 167 8.51 -6.41 -19.45
CA PHE A 167 7.90 -5.30 -20.18
C PHE A 167 6.86 -5.80 -21.19
N ALA A 168 7.23 -6.81 -21.99
CA ALA A 168 6.33 -7.43 -22.96
C ALA A 168 5.07 -7.97 -22.27
N LYS A 169 5.24 -8.63 -21.13
CA LYS A 169 4.14 -9.13 -20.32
C LYS A 169 3.21 -8.01 -19.82
N VAL A 170 3.75 -6.86 -19.42
CA VAL A 170 2.94 -5.70 -19.04
C VAL A 170 2.13 -5.18 -20.24
N MET A 171 2.69 -5.18 -21.44
CA MET A 171 1.96 -4.78 -22.66
C MET A 171 0.79 -5.72 -22.94
N ASP A 172 0.98 -7.03 -22.77
CA ASP A 172 -0.11 -8.00 -22.89
C ASP A 172 -1.23 -7.72 -21.88
N ILE A 173 -0.89 -7.46 -20.61
CA ILE A 173 -1.86 -7.16 -19.56
C ILE A 173 -2.65 -5.89 -19.89
N ILE A 174 -2.00 -4.86 -20.44
CA ILE A 174 -2.68 -3.64 -20.89
C ILE A 174 -3.73 -3.97 -21.95
N ASN A 175 -3.38 -4.81 -22.92
CA ASN A 175 -4.30 -5.23 -23.98
C ASN A 175 -5.46 -6.07 -23.42
N TRP A 176 -5.18 -7.07 -22.60
CA TRP A 176 -6.20 -7.96 -22.03
C TRP A 176 -7.18 -7.23 -21.11
N THR A 177 -6.68 -6.29 -20.31
CA THR A 177 -7.52 -5.60 -19.31
C THR A 177 -8.54 -4.68 -19.95
N ALA A 178 -8.30 -4.18 -21.17
CA ALA A 178 -9.24 -3.34 -21.90
C ALA A 178 -10.60 -4.02 -22.18
N GLU A 179 -10.65 -5.35 -22.15
CA GLU A 179 -11.86 -6.14 -22.42
C GLU A 179 -12.75 -6.36 -21.18
N PHE A 180 -12.27 -6.02 -19.98
CA PHE A 180 -12.93 -6.37 -18.72
C PHE A 180 -13.24 -5.16 -17.85
N LYS A 181 -14.24 -5.29 -16.97
CA LYS A 181 -14.66 -4.24 -16.02
C LYS A 181 -13.76 -4.19 -14.78
N VAL A 182 -12.46 -4.02 -14.98
CA VAL A 182 -11.45 -3.82 -13.93
C VAL A 182 -10.49 -2.69 -14.33
N LYS A 183 -10.12 -1.82 -13.40
CA LYS A 183 -9.19 -0.73 -13.69
C LYS A 183 -7.76 -1.25 -13.71
N LEU A 184 -6.96 -0.79 -14.66
CA LEU A 184 -5.52 -1.07 -14.69
C LEU A 184 -4.73 0.17 -14.27
N GLY A 185 -3.79 -0.03 -13.35
CA GLY A 185 -2.78 0.95 -12.99
C GLY A 185 -1.37 0.43 -13.29
N LEU A 186 -0.46 1.32 -13.62
CA LEU A 186 0.97 1.03 -13.69
C LEU A 186 1.68 1.70 -12.50
N SER A 187 2.52 0.97 -11.77
CA SER A 187 3.24 1.49 -10.61
C SER A 187 4.69 1.79 -10.93
N LEU A 188 5.12 3.03 -10.71
CA LEU A 188 6.50 3.48 -10.83
C LEU A 188 7.07 3.81 -9.43
N THR A 189 8.22 3.25 -9.11
CA THR A 189 8.97 3.62 -7.91
C THR A 189 9.76 4.90 -8.18
N ILE A 190 9.56 5.93 -7.37
CA ILE A 190 10.16 7.25 -7.60
C ILE A 190 11.10 7.69 -6.49
N GLY A 191 12.21 8.29 -6.87
CA GLY A 191 13.15 9.03 -6.04
C GLY A 191 13.65 10.26 -6.80
N ASP A 192 14.61 11.00 -6.23
CA ASP A 192 15.17 12.15 -6.95
C ASP A 192 15.90 11.73 -8.23
N PHE A 193 16.54 10.57 -8.20
CA PHE A 193 17.36 10.01 -9.28
C PHE A 193 16.59 9.69 -10.58
N ASN A 194 15.26 9.56 -10.53
CA ASN A 194 14.43 9.22 -11.70
C ASN A 194 13.20 10.12 -11.84
N PHE A 195 13.20 11.29 -11.21
CA PHE A 195 12.01 12.16 -11.19
C PHE A 195 11.52 12.54 -12.60
N ASP A 196 12.45 12.75 -13.55
CA ASP A 196 12.10 13.13 -14.92
C ASP A 196 11.29 12.03 -15.64
N LYS A 197 11.46 10.76 -15.26
CA LYS A 197 10.68 9.64 -15.80
C LYS A 197 9.20 9.68 -15.43
N VAL A 198 8.82 10.46 -14.41
CA VAL A 198 7.41 10.62 -14.02
C VAL A 198 6.60 11.20 -15.19
N TYR A 199 7.15 12.17 -15.91
CA TYR A 199 6.48 12.79 -17.05
C TYR A 199 6.30 11.80 -18.20
N GLU A 200 7.36 11.07 -18.53
CA GLU A 200 7.33 10.05 -19.57
C GLU A 200 6.32 8.94 -19.25
N MET A 201 6.36 8.41 -18.03
CA MET A 201 5.44 7.37 -17.60
C MET A 201 4.00 7.87 -17.54
N LEU A 202 3.77 9.13 -17.18
CA LEU A 202 2.44 9.75 -17.19
C LEU A 202 1.86 9.78 -18.61
N ASP A 203 2.65 10.24 -19.59
CA ASP A 203 2.21 10.28 -20.99
C ASP A 203 2.00 8.88 -21.55
N PHE A 204 2.86 7.93 -21.18
CA PHE A 204 2.72 6.52 -21.50
C PHE A 204 1.39 5.94 -21.01
N CYS A 205 1.02 6.24 -19.75
CA CYS A 205 -0.22 5.80 -19.12
C CYS A 205 -1.45 6.45 -19.76
N LYS A 206 -1.43 7.77 -20.00
CA LYS A 206 -2.53 8.51 -20.63
C LYS A 206 -2.88 7.96 -22.01
N LYS A 207 -1.88 7.74 -22.87
CA LYS A 207 -2.07 7.18 -24.22
C LYS A 207 -2.77 5.82 -24.20
N ARG A 208 -2.55 5.04 -23.13
CA ARG A 208 -3.11 3.70 -22.94
C ARG A 208 -4.36 3.67 -22.05
N LYS A 209 -4.84 4.83 -21.59
CA LYS A 209 -6.02 4.97 -20.72
C LYS A 209 -5.91 4.15 -19.41
N VAL A 210 -4.70 4.04 -18.87
CA VAL A 210 -4.42 3.44 -17.55
C VAL A 210 -3.99 4.52 -16.57
N PHE A 211 -4.15 4.28 -15.26
CA PHE A 211 -3.72 5.25 -14.25
C PHE A 211 -2.27 4.99 -13.82
N LEU A 212 -1.56 6.05 -13.43
CA LEU A 212 -0.20 5.96 -12.90
C LEU A 212 -0.25 5.98 -11.38
N CYS A 213 0.22 4.90 -10.75
CA CYS A 213 0.49 4.84 -9.32
C CYS A 213 1.96 5.16 -9.09
N LEU A 214 2.23 6.07 -8.15
CA LEU A 214 3.60 6.41 -7.76
C LEU A 214 3.88 5.88 -6.36
N ALA A 215 4.98 5.14 -6.22
CA ALA A 215 5.46 4.61 -4.95
C ALA A 215 6.76 5.32 -4.57
N HIS A 216 6.83 5.90 -3.37
CA HIS A 216 8.07 6.54 -2.91
C HIS A 216 9.16 5.50 -2.63
N GLY A 217 10.33 5.75 -3.20
CA GLY A 217 11.57 5.05 -2.91
C GLY A 217 11.92 5.12 -1.43
N GLY A 218 12.62 4.08 -0.97
CA GLY A 218 12.68 3.80 0.45
C GLY A 218 13.87 3.07 1.00
N SER A 219 14.39 3.54 2.13
CA SER A 219 15.59 2.99 2.75
C SER A 219 15.26 1.74 3.56
N ILE A 220 14.96 0.65 2.85
CA ILE A 220 14.62 -0.68 3.38
C ILE A 220 14.93 -1.74 2.32
N GLY A 221 15.10 -3.00 2.72
CA GLY A 221 15.40 -4.07 1.79
C GLY A 221 16.71 -3.79 1.05
N LYS A 222 16.74 -3.99 -0.27
CA LYS A 222 17.95 -3.73 -1.08
C LYS A 222 18.44 -2.27 -1.07
N TRP A 223 17.64 -1.35 -0.56
CA TRP A 223 17.98 0.07 -0.43
C TRP A 223 18.19 0.51 1.02
N SER A 224 18.31 -0.42 1.97
CA SER A 224 18.54 -0.14 3.39
C SER A 224 19.73 0.81 3.64
N GLU A 225 20.79 0.74 2.85
CA GLU A 225 21.96 1.63 2.96
C GLU A 225 21.90 2.87 2.04
N ASN A 226 20.90 2.97 1.17
CA ASN A 226 20.81 4.05 0.20
C ASN A 226 19.96 5.22 0.71
N LYS A 227 20.61 6.37 1.00
CA LYS A 227 19.93 7.60 1.43
C LYS A 227 19.56 8.54 0.27
N SER A 228 20.09 8.34 -0.94
CA SER A 228 19.85 9.21 -2.10
C SER A 228 18.58 8.88 -2.89
N ILE A 229 17.82 7.87 -2.44
CA ILE A 229 16.55 7.45 -3.05
C ILE A 229 15.36 8.34 -2.69
N PHE A 230 15.48 9.19 -1.66
CA PHE A 230 14.39 10.07 -1.29
C PHE A 230 14.27 11.23 -2.29
N LEU A 231 13.04 11.64 -2.58
CA LEU A 231 12.79 12.81 -3.40
C LEU A 231 13.31 14.07 -2.69
N ALA A 232 14.03 14.93 -3.40
CA ALA A 232 14.36 16.24 -2.87
C ALA A 232 13.08 17.08 -2.71
N GLU A 233 13.08 18.03 -1.77
CA GLU A 233 11.93 18.89 -1.47
C GLU A 233 11.38 19.60 -2.72
N LYS A 234 12.28 20.12 -3.56
CA LYS A 234 11.94 20.73 -4.87
C LYS A 234 11.09 19.82 -5.76
N ASN A 235 11.40 18.53 -5.80
CA ASN A 235 10.73 17.55 -6.65
C ASN A 235 9.47 17.02 -5.97
N ALA A 236 9.43 16.93 -4.64
CA ALA A 236 8.23 16.65 -3.88
C ALA A 236 7.15 17.73 -4.11
N GLU A 237 7.51 19.01 -4.14
CA GLU A 237 6.56 20.09 -4.46
C GLU A 237 6.03 20.03 -5.89
N LYS A 238 6.92 19.79 -6.87
CA LYS A 238 6.54 19.59 -8.27
C LYS A 238 5.58 18.41 -8.40
N LEU A 239 5.87 17.31 -7.73
CA LEU A 239 5.03 16.12 -7.72
C LEU A 239 3.61 16.43 -7.21
N LEU A 240 3.49 17.17 -6.11
CA LEU A 240 2.20 17.58 -5.56
C LEU A 240 1.40 18.45 -6.55
N LYS A 241 2.07 19.31 -7.34
CA LYS A 241 1.42 20.08 -8.42
C LYS A 241 0.93 19.16 -9.54
N LEU A 242 1.75 18.22 -10.00
CA LEU A 242 1.40 17.26 -11.05
C LEU A 242 0.19 16.40 -10.67
N ILE A 243 0.16 15.88 -9.43
CA ILE A 243 -0.96 15.05 -8.96
C ILE A 243 -2.27 15.83 -8.93
N LYS A 244 -2.24 17.14 -8.63
CA LYS A 244 -3.44 17.99 -8.68
C LYS A 244 -3.91 18.25 -10.10
N GLN A 245 -2.98 18.33 -11.06
CA GLN A 245 -3.27 18.62 -12.47
C GLN A 245 -3.70 17.39 -13.26
N HIS A 246 -3.28 16.20 -12.85
CA HIS A 246 -3.50 14.95 -13.59
C HIS A 246 -4.27 13.94 -12.75
N LYS A 247 -5.56 13.78 -13.06
CA LYS A 247 -6.47 12.88 -12.34
C LYS A 247 -6.07 11.40 -12.47
N GLU A 248 -5.29 11.07 -13.49
CA GLU A 248 -4.72 9.75 -13.78
C GLU A 248 -3.58 9.39 -12.82
N MET A 249 -2.98 10.37 -12.13
CA MET A 249 -1.91 10.11 -11.16
C MET A 249 -2.51 9.82 -9.78
N LYS A 250 -1.97 8.78 -9.14
CA LYS A 250 -2.30 8.35 -7.79
C LYS A 250 -1.01 8.19 -6.99
N ILE A 251 -1.05 8.58 -5.74
CA ILE A 251 0.01 8.32 -4.76
C ILE A 251 -0.64 8.08 -3.40
N ASP A 252 0.02 7.30 -2.56
CA ASP A 252 -0.52 6.82 -1.28
C ASP A 252 -1.13 7.91 -0.37
N PHE A 253 -0.57 9.11 -0.39
CA PHE A 253 -0.94 10.21 0.49
C PHE A 253 -1.71 11.36 -0.18
N SER A 254 -2.05 11.25 -1.48
CA SER A 254 -2.84 12.29 -2.17
C SER A 254 -4.34 12.16 -1.96
N ALA A 255 -4.80 11.01 -1.49
CA ALA A 255 -6.22 10.70 -1.28
C ALA A 255 -6.59 10.56 0.21
N ASN A 256 -5.88 11.28 1.10
CA ASN A 256 -6.20 11.25 2.53
C ASN A 256 -7.60 11.83 2.78
N LEU A 257 -8.38 11.12 3.59
CA LEU A 257 -9.72 11.50 4.03
C LEU A 257 -9.72 12.81 4.82
N GLY A 258 -8.60 13.17 5.44
CA GLY A 258 -8.40 14.48 6.07
C GLY A 258 -8.28 15.67 5.10
N LEU A 259 -8.42 15.46 3.78
CA LEU A 259 -8.38 16.47 2.72
C LEU A 259 -7.09 17.30 2.66
N LYS A 260 -6.03 16.85 3.35
CA LYS A 260 -4.69 17.45 3.34
C LYS A 260 -3.65 16.37 3.01
N PRO A 261 -2.70 16.66 2.09
CA PRO A 261 -1.57 15.77 1.86
C PRO A 261 -0.77 15.57 3.14
N GLY A 262 -0.28 14.35 3.36
CA GLY A 262 0.53 14.04 4.53
C GLY A 262 0.67 12.53 4.77
N CYS A 263 1.56 12.14 5.68
CA CYS A 263 1.77 10.72 5.99
C CYS A 263 0.47 10.07 6.53
N PRO A 264 -0.07 9.02 5.87
CA PRO A 264 -1.31 8.38 6.28
C PRO A 264 -1.08 7.25 7.30
N ALA A 265 0.18 6.90 7.57
CA ALA A 265 0.54 5.77 8.42
C ALA A 265 -0.16 5.87 9.79
N ILE A 266 -0.68 4.74 10.26
CA ILE A 266 -1.50 4.58 11.47
C ILE A 266 -2.91 5.19 11.35
N LEU A 267 -3.01 6.46 10.93
CA LEU A 267 -4.27 7.20 11.00
C LEU A 267 -5.28 6.82 9.93
N GLU A 268 -4.79 6.52 8.72
CA GLU A 268 -5.60 6.21 7.55
C GLU A 268 -5.05 5.01 6.76
N LYS A 269 -3.83 4.57 7.05
CA LYS A 269 -3.17 3.45 6.38
C LYS A 269 -2.42 2.58 7.39
N ILE A 270 -2.52 1.27 7.22
CA ILE A 270 -1.70 0.28 7.95
C ILE A 270 -1.15 -0.75 6.96
N TYR A 271 -0.18 -1.53 7.42
CA TYR A 271 0.37 -2.67 6.70
C TYR A 271 0.26 -3.94 7.54
N VAL A 272 -0.16 -5.04 6.93
CA VAL A 272 -0.28 -6.35 7.55
C VAL A 272 0.73 -7.29 6.88
N THR A 273 1.60 -7.90 7.68
CA THR A 273 2.55 -8.90 7.17
C THR A 273 1.83 -10.22 6.88
N PRO A 274 2.44 -11.13 6.10
CA PRO A 274 1.89 -12.48 5.91
C PRO A 274 1.78 -13.26 7.22
N TYR A 275 2.42 -12.83 8.30
CA TYR A 275 2.49 -13.53 9.59
C TYR A 275 1.58 -12.92 10.65
N GLY A 276 0.76 -11.92 10.27
CA GLY A 276 -0.23 -11.28 11.13
C GLY A 276 0.27 -10.09 11.93
N ASP A 277 1.51 -9.62 11.70
CA ASP A 277 2.01 -8.40 12.34
C ASP A 277 1.38 -7.15 11.72
N ILE A 278 1.03 -6.19 12.56
CA ILE A 278 0.48 -4.90 12.11
C ILE A 278 1.55 -3.80 12.24
N LEU A 279 1.86 -3.16 11.11
CA LEU A 279 2.87 -2.13 10.96
C LEU A 279 2.21 -0.80 10.52
N PRO A 280 2.83 0.36 10.83
CA PRO A 280 2.37 1.67 10.35
C PRO A 280 2.29 1.80 8.83
N CYS A 281 3.27 1.24 8.12
CA CYS A 281 3.31 1.11 6.66
C CYS A 281 4.39 0.10 6.26
N THR A 282 4.43 -0.27 4.98
CA THR A 282 5.43 -1.19 4.36
C THR A 282 6.89 -0.81 4.63
N PHE A 283 7.14 0.45 5.00
CA PHE A 283 8.48 1.02 5.15
C PHE A 283 8.88 1.33 6.60
N ILE A 284 7.99 1.13 7.57
CA ILE A 284 8.26 1.33 8.99
C ILE A 284 8.12 -0.06 9.63
N PRO A 285 9.24 -0.81 9.80
CA PRO A 285 9.19 -2.21 10.16
C PRO A 285 9.00 -2.42 11.67
N LEU A 286 8.11 -1.62 12.28
CA LEU A 286 7.75 -1.69 13.69
C LEU A 286 6.41 -2.42 13.82
N SER A 287 6.43 -3.62 14.41
CA SER A 287 5.22 -4.38 14.72
C SER A 287 4.59 -3.86 16.00
N PHE A 288 3.32 -3.46 15.92
CA PHE A 288 2.56 -3.01 17.08
C PHE A 288 1.79 -4.13 17.77
N GLY A 289 1.73 -5.32 17.18
CA GLY A 289 0.97 -6.46 17.68
C GLY A 289 0.76 -7.49 16.57
N ASN A 290 0.21 -8.64 16.94
CA ASN A 290 -0.02 -9.75 16.02
C ASN A 290 -1.47 -10.25 16.13
N LEU A 291 -2.14 -10.40 14.98
CA LEU A 291 -3.56 -10.78 14.86
C LEU A 291 -3.91 -12.16 15.47
N ARG A 292 -2.91 -13.04 15.65
CA ARG A 292 -3.09 -14.33 16.34
C ARG A 292 -3.13 -14.23 17.85
N LYS A 293 -2.66 -13.10 18.40
CA LYS A 293 -2.52 -12.88 19.85
C LYS A 293 -3.59 -11.97 20.42
N GLU A 294 -4.08 -11.03 19.62
CA GLU A 294 -5.02 -10.00 20.07
C GLU A 294 -5.85 -9.44 18.91
N PRO A 295 -7.05 -8.89 19.17
CA PRO A 295 -7.90 -8.30 18.14
C PRO A 295 -7.24 -7.08 17.47
N PHE A 296 -7.48 -6.88 16.17
CA PHE A 296 -6.94 -5.77 15.40
C PHE A 296 -7.22 -4.40 16.04
N LYS A 297 -8.42 -4.19 16.58
CA LYS A 297 -8.81 -2.92 17.21
C LYS A 297 -7.87 -2.53 18.37
N VAL A 298 -7.47 -3.49 19.20
CA VAL A 298 -6.55 -3.28 20.32
C VAL A 298 -5.17 -2.84 19.81
N ILE A 299 -4.68 -3.50 18.75
CA ILE A 299 -3.41 -3.14 18.11
C ILE A 299 -3.49 -1.73 17.50
N TRP A 300 -4.60 -1.42 16.82
CA TRP A 300 -4.78 -0.12 16.17
C TRP A 300 -4.90 1.03 17.18
N ASP A 301 -5.59 0.84 18.30
CA ASP A 301 -5.67 1.84 19.38
C ASP A 301 -4.28 2.12 19.98
N ARG A 302 -3.47 1.07 20.16
CA ARG A 302 -2.07 1.20 20.57
C ARG A 302 -1.25 2.01 19.57
N MET A 303 -1.43 1.76 18.27
CA MET A 303 -0.76 2.54 17.22
C MET A 303 -1.19 4.01 17.26
N ILE A 304 -2.49 4.28 17.41
CA ILE A 304 -3.03 5.64 17.49
C ILE A 304 -2.43 6.39 18.68
N LYS A 305 -2.33 5.75 19.85
CA LYS A 305 -1.71 6.33 21.03
C LYS A 305 -0.23 6.63 20.80
N PHE A 306 0.52 5.67 20.25
CA PHE A 306 1.92 5.91 19.86
C PHE A 306 2.05 7.10 18.91
N HIS A 307 1.20 7.17 17.88
CA HIS A 307 1.20 8.29 16.93
C HIS A 307 0.96 9.62 17.65
N LYS A 308 -0.03 9.70 18.53
CA LYS A 308 -0.36 10.93 19.29
C LYS A 308 0.80 11.40 20.15
N GLU A 309 1.54 10.47 20.75
CA GLU A 309 2.64 10.78 21.68
C GLU A 309 3.97 11.06 20.99
N ASN A 310 4.20 10.55 19.78
CA ASN A 310 5.53 10.51 19.16
C ASN A 310 5.62 11.14 17.76
N VAL A 311 4.50 11.51 17.14
CA VAL A 311 4.49 12.09 15.79
C VAL A 311 4.00 13.54 15.83
N THR A 312 4.92 14.48 15.67
CA THR A 312 4.68 15.93 15.77
C THR A 312 4.35 16.59 14.43
N CYS A 313 4.95 16.11 13.33
CA CYS A 313 4.76 16.65 11.97
C CYS A 313 4.26 15.58 11.01
N ARG A 314 3.30 15.93 10.15
CA ARG A 314 2.62 15.01 9.22
C ARG A 314 2.57 15.48 7.77
N THR A 315 3.06 16.68 7.48
CA THR A 315 2.96 17.29 6.14
C THR A 315 3.76 16.55 5.09
N TYR A 316 4.77 15.80 5.51
CA TYR A 316 5.64 14.99 4.67
C TYR A 316 5.77 13.55 5.19
N CYS A 317 6.38 12.68 4.37
CA CYS A 317 6.61 11.29 4.74
C CYS A 317 7.56 11.20 5.96
N LEU A 318 7.09 10.59 7.05
CA LEU A 318 7.84 10.50 8.32
C LEU A 318 9.22 9.88 8.11
N ARG A 319 9.27 8.74 7.42
CA ARG A 319 10.49 7.96 7.24
C ARG A 319 11.49 8.57 6.25
N SER A 320 11.10 9.59 5.49
CA SER A 320 11.96 10.22 4.49
C SER A 320 12.46 11.58 4.95
N TYR A 321 11.63 12.34 5.67
CA TYR A 321 11.90 13.75 5.96
C TYR A 321 11.87 14.11 7.45
N ASN A 322 11.28 13.27 8.32
CA ASN A 322 11.24 13.54 9.75
C ASN A 322 12.48 12.96 10.44
N LYS A 323 13.53 13.77 10.57
CA LYS A 323 14.82 13.37 11.17
C LYS A 323 14.65 12.80 12.59
N ASP A 324 13.85 13.46 13.42
CA ASP A 324 13.60 13.00 14.79
C ASP A 324 12.97 11.61 14.81
N PHE A 325 11.96 11.37 13.96
CA PHE A 325 11.32 10.06 13.85
C PHE A 325 12.31 9.00 13.36
N ILE A 326 13.12 9.32 12.35
CA ILE A 326 14.11 8.41 11.76
C ILE A 326 15.14 8.00 12.82
N THR A 327 15.80 8.97 13.46
CA THR A 327 16.86 8.71 14.44
C THR A 327 16.33 8.02 15.68
N LYS A 328 15.12 8.34 16.11
CA LYS A 328 14.53 7.77 17.31
C LYS A 328 13.93 6.38 17.12
N PHE A 329 13.34 6.09 15.96
CA PHE A 329 12.51 4.90 15.76
C PHE A 329 12.91 3.98 14.60
N LEU A 330 13.75 4.43 13.67
CA LEU A 330 14.15 3.63 12.51
C LEU A 330 15.63 3.23 12.55
N GLU A 331 16.53 4.17 12.86
CA GLU A 331 17.97 3.88 12.98
C GLU A 331 18.28 2.80 14.05
N PRO A 332 17.68 2.82 15.26
CA PRO A 332 18.00 1.84 16.31
C PRO A 332 17.58 0.41 15.98
N VAL A 333 16.64 0.24 15.06
CA VAL A 333 16.13 -1.09 14.67
C VAL A 333 16.75 -1.61 13.39
N LYS A 334 17.50 -0.80 12.64
CA LYS A 334 17.95 -1.12 11.28
C LYS A 334 18.70 -2.47 11.18
N SER A 335 19.51 -2.79 12.17
CA SER A 335 20.31 -4.04 12.23
C SER A 335 19.58 -5.22 12.86
N LEU A 336 18.36 -5.04 13.36
CA LEU A 336 17.60 -6.07 14.05
C LEU A 336 16.74 -6.88 13.06
N PRO A 337 16.42 -8.15 13.38
CA PRO A 337 15.46 -8.94 12.61
C PRO A 337 14.10 -8.25 12.54
N GLN A 338 13.59 -8.06 11.31
CA GLN A 338 12.36 -7.32 11.05
C GLN A 338 11.14 -8.25 10.87
N PRO A 339 9.92 -7.79 11.23
CA PRO A 339 9.64 -6.52 11.92
C PRO A 339 10.00 -6.57 13.41
N VAL A 340 10.48 -5.46 13.96
CA VAL A 340 10.77 -5.34 15.39
C VAL A 340 9.50 -5.03 16.17
N CYS A 341 9.19 -5.85 17.18
CA CYS A 341 8.10 -5.57 18.11
C CYS A 341 8.35 -4.23 18.81
N ILE A 342 7.35 -3.35 18.84
CA ILE A 342 7.46 -2.01 19.43
C ILE A 342 7.85 -2.07 20.92
N LYS A 343 7.44 -3.14 21.63
CA LYS A 343 7.79 -3.37 23.04
C LYS A 343 9.27 -3.70 23.23
N ASP A 344 9.91 -4.22 22.18
CA ASP A 344 11.32 -4.61 22.18
C ASP A 344 12.26 -3.53 21.66
N HIS A 345 11.69 -2.42 21.17
CA HIS A 345 12.45 -1.33 20.59
C HIS A 345 13.44 -0.71 21.62
N PRO A 346 14.73 -0.51 21.25
CA PRO A 346 15.77 0.00 22.15
C PRO A 346 15.38 1.29 22.88
N TYR A 347 14.86 2.29 22.15
CA TYR A 347 14.39 3.56 22.72
C TYR A 347 13.42 3.40 23.92
N PHE A 348 12.48 2.44 23.87
CA PHE A 348 11.51 2.25 24.95
C PHE A 348 12.08 1.44 26.12
N LYS A 349 13.04 0.56 25.85
CA LYS A 349 13.77 -0.17 26.90
C LYS A 349 14.68 0.77 27.70
N GLU A 350 15.38 1.68 27.03
CA GLU A 350 16.36 2.58 27.65
C GLU A 350 15.72 3.74 28.42
N THR A 351 14.61 4.31 27.93
CA THR A 351 14.03 5.52 28.53
C THR A 351 13.12 5.26 29.73
N GLY A 352 12.85 4.00 30.08
CA GLY A 352 11.94 3.63 31.18
C GLY A 352 10.50 4.14 31.00
N LYS A 353 10.18 4.76 29.86
CA LYS A 353 8.83 5.18 29.52
C LYS A 353 7.99 3.91 29.43
N LYS A 354 7.10 3.72 30.42
CA LYS A 354 6.13 2.64 30.42
C LYS A 354 5.51 2.60 29.04
N ASN A 355 5.64 1.45 28.36
CA ASN A 355 4.95 1.15 27.12
C ASN A 355 3.52 1.69 27.20
N VAL A 356 2.97 2.08 26.05
CA VAL A 356 1.52 2.21 25.85
C VAL A 356 0.86 0.98 26.50
N LYS A 357 0.46 1.10 27.78
CA LYS A 357 -0.12 0.01 28.54
C LYS A 357 -1.42 -0.33 27.84
N SER A 358 -1.56 -1.59 27.47
CA SER A 358 -2.87 -2.22 27.31
C SER A 358 -3.56 -2.12 28.67
N GLU A 359 -4.55 -1.26 28.76
CA GLU A 359 -5.74 -1.66 29.50
C GLU A 359 -6.49 -2.69 28.66
#